data_AF-A0AAV7DK21-F1
#
_entry.id   AF-A0AAV7DK21-F1
#
_cell.length_a   1.000
_cell.length_b   1.000
_cell.length_c   1.000
_cell.angle_alpha   90.00
_cell.angle_beta   90.00
_cell.angle_gamma   90.00
#
_symmetry.space_group_name_H-M   'P 1'
#
loop_
_entity.id
_entity.type
_entity.pdbx_description
1 polymer ?
#
loop_
_entity_poly.entity_id
_entity_poly.type
_entity_poly.pdbx_seq_one_letter_code
_entity_poly.pdbx_strand_id
1 'polypeptide(L)'
;MLAKNKGVFKELFTAYSREPSKPKKYVQDVLREQLSDVTFKALKEQGGHIYVCGDVTMAGDVLKSLQQIVKQRGNMSTEEAGAFISKLRDDNRYHEDIFGVTLRTYEVTNRLRSESIAFIEESKKDSDEVFCA
;
A
#
# COMPACT_ATOMS: atom_id res chain seq x y z
N MET A 1 19.31 -18.07 -0.14
CA MET A 1 19.50 -18.01 -1.62
C MET A 1 19.12 -19.29 -2.37
N LEU A 2 18.95 -20.45 -1.71
CA LEU A 2 18.66 -21.73 -2.39
C LEU A 2 17.48 -21.66 -3.38
N ALA A 3 16.37 -21.01 -3.02
CA ALA A 3 15.21 -20.88 -3.90
C ALA A 3 15.50 -20.03 -5.16
N LYS A 4 16.25 -18.94 -5.04
CA LYS A 4 16.71 -18.14 -6.20
C LYS A 4 17.64 -18.98 -7.10
N ASN A 5 18.62 -19.66 -6.50
CA ASN A 5 19.58 -20.47 -7.24
C ASN A 5 18.93 -21.69 -7.93
N LYS A 6 17.76 -22.14 -7.45
CA LYS A 6 16.94 -23.18 -8.06
C LYS A 6 15.92 -22.64 -9.09
N GLY A 7 15.94 -21.34 -9.39
CA GLY A 7 15.06 -20.72 -10.39
C GLY A 7 13.62 -20.49 -9.95
N VAL A 8 13.30 -20.66 -8.66
CA VAL A 8 11.94 -20.39 -8.12
C VAL A 8 11.63 -18.89 -8.17
N PHE A 9 12.61 -18.05 -7.82
CA PHE A 9 12.49 -16.61 -7.90
C PHE A 9 13.36 -16.08 -9.04
N LYS A 10 12.76 -15.28 -9.93
CA LYS A 10 13.48 -14.55 -10.98
C LYS A 10 14.45 -13.55 -10.38
N GLU A 11 13.97 -12.72 -9.46
CA GLU A 11 14.78 -11.73 -8.75
C GLU A 11 14.37 -11.59 -7.28
N LEU A 12 15.25 -10.99 -6.48
CA LEU A 12 15.02 -10.71 -5.07
C LEU A 12 15.28 -9.23 -4.81
N PHE A 13 14.33 -8.58 -4.14
CA PHE A 13 14.43 -7.17 -3.78
C PHE A 13 14.31 -7.04 -2.26
N THR A 14 15.05 -6.10 -1.68
CA THR A 14 15.03 -5.85 -0.24
C THR A 14 15.05 -4.35 0.03
N ALA A 15 14.16 -3.91 0.91
CA ALA A 15 14.08 -2.54 1.37
C ALA A 15 14.61 -2.44 2.80
N TYR A 16 15.76 -1.79 2.97
CA TYR A 16 16.35 -1.58 4.29
C TYR A 16 15.92 -0.21 4.83
N SER A 17 15.21 -0.23 5.96
CA SER A 17 14.67 1.01 6.56
C SER A 17 15.60 1.66 7.59
N ARG A 18 16.68 0.97 7.98
CA ARG A 18 17.59 1.38 9.07
C ARG A 18 19.06 1.11 8.77
N GLU A 19 19.40 0.89 7.50
CA GLU A 19 20.79 0.66 7.11
C GLU A 19 21.60 1.95 7.31
N PRO A 20 22.71 1.92 8.06
CA PRO A 20 23.57 3.09 8.22
C PRO A 20 24.02 3.66 6.87
N SER A 21 24.06 4.98 6.77
CA SER A 21 24.51 5.70 5.57
C SER A 21 23.68 5.47 4.31
N LYS A 22 22.50 4.86 4.40
CA LYS A 22 21.53 4.76 3.28
C LYS A 22 20.21 5.41 3.65
N PRO A 23 19.49 5.98 2.65
CA PRO A 23 18.15 6.48 2.89
C PRO A 23 17.23 5.32 3.27
N LYS A 24 16.33 5.61 4.21
CA LYS A 24 15.28 4.69 4.63
C LYS A 24 14.42 4.29 3.42
N LYS A 25 14.30 2.99 3.18
CA LYS A 25 13.39 2.43 2.18
C LYS A 25 12.40 1.44 2.77
N TYR A 26 11.22 1.40 2.16
CA TYR A 26 10.17 0.43 2.37
C TYR A 26 9.82 -0.31 1.07
N VAL A 27 8.99 -1.35 1.18
CA VAL A 27 8.61 -2.19 0.04
C VAL A 27 7.84 -1.42 -1.03
N GLN A 28 7.01 -0.44 -0.62
CA GLN A 28 6.33 0.47 -1.53
C GLN A 28 7.29 1.35 -2.34
N ASP A 29 8.45 1.69 -1.79
CA ASP A 29 9.47 2.48 -2.49
C ASP A 29 10.14 1.61 -3.55
N VAL A 30 10.48 0.36 -3.22
CA VAL A 30 11.01 -0.62 -4.19
C VAL A 30 10.01 -0.85 -5.33
N LEU A 31 8.72 -1.00 -5.01
CA LEU A 31 7.67 -1.16 -6.02
C LEU A 31 7.67 0.00 -7.01
N ARG A 32 7.65 1.25 -6.52
CA ARG A 32 7.59 2.44 -7.38
C ARG A 32 8.90 2.68 -8.15
N GLU A 33 10.04 2.53 -7.49
CA GLU A 33 11.33 2.93 -8.06
C GLU A 33 11.93 1.87 -8.99
N GLN A 34 11.71 0.58 -8.72
CA GLN A 34 12.42 -0.51 -9.40
C GLN A 34 11.49 -1.46 -10.15
N LEU A 35 10.24 -1.60 -9.70
CA LEU A 35 9.34 -2.66 -10.18
C LEU A 35 8.09 -2.14 -10.88
N SER A 36 7.93 -0.83 -11.08
CA SER A 36 6.70 -0.25 -11.66
C SER A 36 6.28 -0.92 -12.97
N ASP A 37 7.21 -1.06 -13.92
CA ASP A 37 6.90 -1.61 -15.25
C ASP A 37 6.63 -3.11 -15.19
N VAL A 38 7.42 -3.84 -14.40
CA VAL A 38 7.26 -5.30 -14.23
C VAL A 38 5.92 -5.60 -13.54
N THR A 39 5.58 -4.82 -12.51
CA THR A 39 4.32 -4.95 -11.76
C THR A 39 3.14 -4.67 -12.67
N PHE A 40 3.18 -3.57 -13.44
CA PHE A 40 2.12 -3.25 -14.37
C PHE A 40 1.92 -4.34 -15.42
N LYS A 41 2.99 -4.78 -16.10
CA LYS A 41 2.92 -5.86 -17.10
C LYS A 41 2.41 -7.17 -16.52
N ALA A 42 2.91 -7.56 -15.35
CA ALA A 42 2.46 -8.77 -14.67
C ALA A 42 0.95 -8.74 -14.40
N LEU A 43 0.45 -7.64 -13.82
CA LEU A 43 -0.96 -7.53 -13.44
C LEU A 43 -1.89 -7.28 -14.63
N LYS A 44 -1.48 -6.49 -15.62
CA LYS A 44 -2.35 -6.09 -16.74
C LYS A 44 -2.31 -7.05 -17.92
N GLU A 45 -1.12 -7.52 -18.29
CA GLU A 45 -0.90 -8.23 -19.56
C GLU A 45 -0.73 -9.73 -19.37
N GLN A 46 -0.14 -10.16 -18.25
CA GLN A 46 0.31 -11.55 -18.07
C GLN A 46 -0.61 -12.40 -17.18
N GLY A 47 -1.72 -11.84 -16.69
CA GLY A 47 -2.60 -12.56 -15.77
C GLY A 47 -1.98 -12.84 -14.40
N GLY A 48 -0.91 -12.13 -14.03
CA GLY A 48 -0.15 -12.36 -12.80
C GLY A 48 -0.93 -12.08 -11.52
N HIS A 49 -0.40 -12.58 -10.42
CA HIS A 49 -0.95 -12.41 -9.07
C HIS A 49 -0.01 -11.55 -8.22
N ILE A 50 -0.57 -10.88 -7.22
CA ILE A 50 0.19 -10.17 -6.19
C ILE A 50 -0.26 -10.60 -4.80
N TYR A 51 0.72 -10.75 -3.91
CA TYR A 51 0.52 -11.20 -2.54
C TYR A 51 1.14 -10.16 -1.60
N VAL A 52 0.33 -9.65 -0.67
CA VAL A 52 0.72 -8.64 0.32
C VAL A 52 0.41 -9.21 1.70
N CYS A 53 1.44 -9.37 2.54
CA CYS A 53 1.28 -9.99 3.86
C CYS A 53 2.00 -9.17 4.92
N GLY A 54 1.35 -8.94 6.06
CA GLY A 54 1.94 -8.28 7.22
C GLY A 54 1.06 -7.19 7.84
N ASP A 55 1.69 -6.09 8.23
CA ASP A 55 1.04 -4.97 8.90
C ASP A 55 0.00 -4.26 8.02
N VAL A 56 -1.14 -3.88 8.62
CA VAL A 56 -2.24 -3.20 7.91
C VAL A 56 -1.82 -1.86 7.31
N THR A 57 -0.93 -1.12 7.97
CA THR A 57 -0.40 0.16 7.47
C THR A 57 0.48 -0.07 6.25
N MET A 58 1.34 -1.09 6.31
CA MET A 58 2.19 -1.49 5.18
C MET A 58 1.35 -1.92 3.98
N ALA A 59 0.33 -2.76 4.20
CA ALA A 59 -0.57 -3.19 3.14
C ALA A 59 -1.30 -2.01 2.48
N GLY A 60 -1.79 -1.05 3.28
CA GLY A 60 -2.40 0.18 2.78
C GLY A 60 -1.45 1.03 1.93
N ASP A 61 -0.18 1.15 2.32
CA ASP A 61 0.83 1.88 1.54
C ASP A 61 1.22 1.16 0.23
N VAL A 62 1.23 -0.18 0.25
CA VAL A 62 1.42 -1.00 -0.96
C VAL A 62 0.24 -0.82 -1.91
N LEU A 63 -0.99 -0.88 -1.43
CA LEU A 63 -2.20 -0.65 -2.24
C LEU A 63 -2.15 0.70 -2.96
N LYS A 64 -1.89 1.78 -2.22
CA LYS A 64 -1.75 3.13 -2.81
C LYS A 64 -0.68 3.17 -3.88
N SER A 65 0.44 2.50 -3.66
CA SER A 65 1.55 2.46 -4.61
C SER A 65 1.19 1.69 -5.88
N LEU A 66 0.47 0.58 -5.75
CA LEU A 66 -0.03 -0.18 -6.89
C LEU A 66 -1.04 0.61 -7.70
N GLN A 67 -1.97 1.33 -7.04
CA GLN A 67 -2.89 2.24 -7.72
C GLN A 67 -2.13 3.32 -8.49
N GLN A 68 -1.08 3.92 -7.92
CA GLN A 68 -0.25 4.90 -8.63
C GLN A 68 0.48 4.29 -9.83
N ILE A 69 1.03 3.09 -9.69
CA ILE A 69 1.70 2.38 -10.79
C ILE A 69 0.73 2.13 -11.93
N VAL A 70 -0.46 1.59 -11.64
CA VAL A 70 -1.50 1.31 -12.64
C VAL A 70 -1.99 2.60 -13.29
N LYS A 71 -2.22 3.64 -12.50
CA LYS A 71 -2.59 4.98 -12.99
C LYS A 71 -1.59 5.50 -14.00
N GLN A 72 -0.32 5.56 -13.62
CA GLN A 72 0.74 6.16 -14.44
C GLN A 72 1.10 5.32 -15.68
N ARG A 73 1.16 3.99 -15.54
CA ARG A 73 1.57 3.10 -16.63
C ARG A 73 0.43 2.73 -17.57
N GLY A 74 -0.79 2.68 -17.04
CA GLY A 74 -2.00 2.41 -17.81
C GLY A 74 -2.67 3.65 -18.38
N ASN A 75 -2.16 4.85 -18.11
CA ASN A 75 -2.81 6.13 -18.42
C ASN A 75 -4.28 6.16 -17.96
N MET A 76 -4.50 5.70 -16.73
CA MET A 76 -5.83 5.59 -16.12
C MET A 76 -6.11 6.78 -15.21
N SER A 77 -7.38 7.08 -14.96
CA SER A 77 -7.80 7.95 -13.88
C SER A 77 -7.54 7.29 -12.51
N THR A 78 -7.71 8.06 -11.43
CA THR A 78 -7.60 7.49 -10.07
C THR A 78 -8.71 6.45 -9.82
N GLU A 79 -9.91 6.72 -10.32
CA GLU A 79 -11.10 5.88 -10.20
C GLU A 79 -10.93 4.59 -10.99
N GLU A 80 -10.43 4.69 -12.24
CA GLU A 80 -10.14 3.54 -13.09
C GLU A 80 -9.05 2.64 -12.48
N ALA A 81 -7.99 3.23 -11.93
CA ALA A 81 -6.95 2.47 -11.24
C ALA A 81 -7.50 1.79 -9.98
N GLY A 82 -8.39 2.46 -9.23
CA GLY A 82 -9.09 1.86 -8.09
C GLY A 82 -9.97 0.68 -8.49
N ALA A 83 -10.79 0.85 -9.52
CA ALA A 83 -11.65 -0.20 -10.07
C ALA A 83 -10.84 -1.37 -10.62
N PHE A 84 -9.69 -1.11 -11.25
CA PHE A 84 -8.79 -2.16 -11.72
C PHE A 84 -8.27 -3.03 -10.56
N ILE A 85 -7.81 -2.43 -9.45
CA ILE A 85 -7.36 -3.19 -8.29
C ILE A 85 -8.52 -3.93 -7.62
N SER A 86 -9.72 -3.33 -7.56
CA SER A 86 -10.92 -4.00 -7.05
C SER A 86 -11.22 -5.26 -7.86
N LYS A 87 -11.19 -5.16 -9.19
CA LYS A 87 -11.39 -6.31 -10.07
C LYS A 87 -10.34 -7.40 -9.85
N LEU A 88 -9.07 -7.05 -9.60
CA LEU A 88 -8.07 -8.06 -9.26
C LEU A 88 -8.39 -8.80 -7.95
N ARG A 89 -9.04 -8.17 -6.97
CA ARG A 89 -9.51 -8.84 -5.75
C ARG A 89 -10.64 -9.81 -6.09
N ASP A 90 -11.62 -9.35 -6.85
CA ASP A 90 -12.79 -10.16 -7.26
C ASP A 90 -12.36 -11.38 -8.10
N ASP A 91 -11.36 -11.21 -8.96
CA ASP A 91 -10.77 -12.26 -9.79
C ASP A 91 -9.78 -13.17 -9.01
N ASN A 92 -9.64 -13.00 -7.69
CA ASN A 92 -8.70 -13.74 -6.83
C ASN A 92 -7.22 -13.65 -7.28
N ARG A 93 -6.81 -12.47 -7.74
CA ARG A 93 -5.47 -12.15 -8.24
C ARG A 93 -4.70 -11.14 -7.39
N TYR A 94 -5.38 -10.45 -6.49
CA TYR A 94 -4.79 -9.58 -5.48
C TYR A 94 -5.11 -10.16 -4.10
N HIS A 95 -4.07 -10.58 -3.37
CA HIS A 95 -4.20 -11.29 -2.10
C HIS A 95 -3.63 -10.46 -0.95
N GLU A 96 -4.37 -10.35 0.14
CA GLU A 96 -3.96 -9.68 1.38
C GLU A 96 -4.08 -10.63 2.57
N ASP A 97 -3.01 -10.74 3.36
CA ASP A 97 -3.00 -11.43 4.65
C ASP A 97 -2.52 -10.48 5.74
N ILE A 98 -3.46 -9.99 6.55
CA ILE A 98 -3.27 -8.83 7.41
C ILE A 98 -3.16 -9.26 8.87
N PHE A 99 -2.06 -8.87 9.52
CA PHE A 99 -1.78 -9.22 10.92
C PHE A 99 -2.31 -8.19 11.93
N GLY A 100 -2.95 -7.12 11.45
CA GLY A 100 -3.33 -5.96 12.25
C GLY A 100 -2.22 -4.91 12.36
N VAL A 101 -2.19 -4.15 13.46
CA VAL A 101 -1.17 -3.12 13.73
C VAL A 101 0.00 -3.74 14.49
N THR A 102 1.06 -4.07 13.78
CA THR A 102 2.26 -4.75 14.27
C THR A 102 3.54 -3.94 14.08
N LEU A 103 3.53 -2.93 13.19
CA LEU A 103 4.66 -2.05 12.92
C LEU A 103 4.42 -0.66 13.49
N ARG A 104 5.47 -0.10 14.12
CA ARG A 104 5.45 1.26 14.71
C ARG A 104 4.21 1.49 15.60
N THR A 105 3.79 0.45 16.32
CA THR A 105 2.49 0.39 17.01
C THR A 105 2.20 1.64 17.82
N TYR A 106 3.11 2.05 18.71
CA TYR A 106 2.93 3.24 19.55
C TYR A 106 2.68 4.51 18.73
N GLU A 107 3.48 4.75 17.70
CA GLU A 107 3.37 5.96 16.87
C GLU A 107 2.09 5.93 16.03
N VAL A 108 1.76 4.78 15.44
CA VAL A 108 0.57 4.60 14.59
C VAL A 108 -0.69 4.74 15.43
N THR A 109 -0.79 4.03 16.56
CA THR A 109 -2.00 4.07 17.40
C THR A 109 -2.21 5.43 18.04
N ASN A 110 -1.13 6.10 18.46
CA ASN A 110 -1.25 7.46 19.01
C ASN A 110 -1.69 8.47 17.97
N ARG A 111 -1.11 8.42 16.76
CA ARG A 111 -1.53 9.29 15.66
C ARG A 111 -3.01 9.10 15.33
N LEU A 112 -3.46 7.85 15.15
CA LEU A 112 -4.86 7.53 14.84
C LEU A 112 -5.81 8.02 15.94
N ARG A 113 -5.44 7.83 17.21
CA ARG A 113 -6.23 8.30 18.35
C ARG A 113 -6.35 9.83 18.35
N SER A 114 -5.24 10.54 18.13
CA SER A 114 -5.23 12.01 18.05
C SER A 114 -6.05 12.53 16.87
N GLU A 115 -5.90 11.95 15.67
CA GLU A 115 -6.67 12.32 14.47
C GLU A 115 -8.17 12.11 14.70
N SER A 116 -8.55 11.00 15.33
CA SER A 116 -9.97 10.71 15.61
C SER A 116 -10.58 11.68 16.62
N ILE A 117 -9.83 12.07 17.66
CA ILE A 117 -10.29 13.06 18.64
C ILE A 117 -10.50 14.42 17.97
N ALA A 118 -9.52 14.88 17.18
CA ALA A 118 -9.62 16.16 16.47
C ALA A 118 -10.84 16.21 15.54
N PHE A 119 -11.09 15.14 14.78
CA PHE A 119 -12.26 15.04 13.90
C PHE A 119 -13.59 15.13 14.66
N ILE A 120 -13.68 14.50 15.84
CA ILE A 120 -14.88 14.57 16.70
C ILE A 120 -15.08 15.99 17.24
N GLU A 121 -14.00 16.66 17.65
CA GLU A 121 -14.05 18.03 18.16
C GLU A 121 -14.49 19.02 17.06
N GLU A 122 -13.94 18.90 15.85
CA GLU A 122 -14.37 19.69 14.69
C GLU A 122 -15.85 19.47 14.36
N SER A 123 -16.29 18.21 14.32
CA SER A 123 -17.69 17.86 14.00
C SER A 123 -18.69 18.40 15.04
N LYS A 124 -18.29 18.45 16.33
CA LYS A 124 -19.11 19.05 17.39
C LYS A 124 -19.20 20.56 17.25
N LYS A 125 -18.09 21.22 16.92
CA LYS A 125 -18.07 22.67 16.70
C LYS A 125 -19.00 23.07 15.55
N ASP A 126 -18.94 22.35 14.43
CA ASP A 126 -19.85 22.57 13.29
C ASP A 126 -21.32 22.36 13.69
N SER A 127 -21.60 21.37 14.54
CA SER A 127 -22.96 21.13 15.04
C SER A 127 -23.42 22.28 15.93
N ASP A 128 -22.59 22.71 16.89
CA ASP A 128 -22.92 23.79 17.83
C ASP A 128 -23.11 25.13 17.11
N GLU A 129 -22.33 25.43 16.06
CA GLU A 129 -22.52 26.62 15.22
C GLU A 129 -23.84 26.60 14.44
N VAL A 130 -24.31 25.42 13.99
CA VAL A 130 -25.62 25.26 13.33
C VAL A 130 -26.79 25.42 14.30
N PHE A 131 -26.66 25.03 15.58
CA PHE A 131 -27.72 25.19 16.58
C PHE A 131 -27.78 26.60 17.21
N CYS A 132 -26.72 27.40 17.08
CA CYS A 132 -26.67 28.77 17.57
C CYS A 132 -27.04 29.85 16.53
N ALA A 133 -27.34 29.46 15.29
CA ALA A 133 -27.82 30.33 14.20
C ALA A 133 -29.35 30.24 14.04
#